data_AF-A0A8H4KMS5-F1
#
_entry.id   AF-A0A8H4KMS5-F1
#
_cell.length_a   1.000
_cell.length_b   1.000
_cell.length_c   1.000
_cell.angle_alpha   90.00
_cell.angle_beta   90.00
_cell.angle_gamma   90.00
#
_symmetry.space_group_name_H-M   'P 1'
#
loop_
_entity.id
_entity.type
_entity.pdbx_description
1 polymer ?
#
loop_
_entity_poly.entity_id
_entity_poly.type
_entity_poly.pdbx_seq_one_letter_code
_entity_poly.pdbx_strand_id
1 'polypeptide(L)'
;MPFISEMGTSPCPEVSSYAGCVLMVELALRYLNHGQGRGTAGFWDGYCALVKNTDELFGMLKQHLNGKSIREDPVAFTLYLNLRATEIFLHESAIARSSEQDLPPLMTVESQRRATAAAFQISRAVRLKLPSPWKVDSEIIMLQAIFIAWPLTMALKAFHRELVNGVSQVSVNGIMTSSRLLLAALGHIEEPGGHWHQSVANVEARLRELDEKTGFNSSAL
;
A
#
# COMPACT_ATOMS: atom_id res chain seq x y z
N MET A 1 19.64 20.65 14.30
CA MET A 1 18.24 20.60 14.77
C MET A 1 18.07 21.75 15.74
N PRO A 2 17.30 22.80 15.41
CA PRO A 2 17.07 23.90 16.35
C PRO A 2 16.23 23.42 17.54
N PHE A 3 16.43 24.04 18.70
CA PHE A 3 15.72 23.70 19.93
C PHE A 3 14.30 24.30 19.92
N ILE A 4 13.34 23.62 20.55
CA ILE A 4 11.93 24.02 20.64
C ILE A 4 11.78 25.44 21.26
N SER A 5 12.75 25.90 22.06
CA SER A 5 12.78 27.24 22.64
C SER A 5 13.01 28.37 21.63
N GLU A 6 13.37 28.06 20.39
CA GLU A 6 13.69 29.05 19.34
C GLU A 6 12.57 29.22 18.30
N MET A 7 11.44 28.50 18.44
CA MET A 7 10.32 28.65 17.51
C MET A 7 9.53 29.92 17.81
N GLY A 8 9.72 30.94 16.97
CA GLY A 8 8.87 32.13 16.93
C GLY A 8 7.41 31.79 16.65
N THR A 9 6.50 32.67 17.09
CA THR A 9 5.03 32.54 17.02
C THR A 9 4.44 32.68 15.61
N SER A 10 5.19 32.33 14.57
CA SER A 10 4.65 32.13 13.23
C SER A 10 3.97 30.76 13.15
N PRO A 11 2.83 30.60 12.45
CA PRO A 11 2.15 29.31 12.32
C PRO A 11 3.12 28.28 11.74
N CYS A 12 3.48 27.28 12.55
CA CYS A 12 4.47 26.27 12.19
C CYS A 12 3.93 25.43 11.02
N PRO A 13 4.48 25.54 9.78
CA PRO A 13 3.87 24.92 8.61
C PRO A 13 4.37 23.48 8.36
N GLU A 14 5.28 22.95 9.19
CA GLU A 14 6.02 21.73 8.87
C GLU A 14 5.81 20.66 9.94
N VAL A 15 4.89 19.73 9.66
CA VAL A 15 4.73 18.50 10.45
C VAL A 15 5.97 17.63 10.20
N SER A 16 6.90 17.57 11.15
CA SER A 16 8.12 16.75 11.00
C SER A 16 7.84 15.29 10.57
N SER A 17 8.79 14.63 9.89
CA SER A 17 8.65 13.21 9.50
C SER A 17 8.34 12.30 10.69
N TYR A 18 8.85 12.62 11.89
CA TYR A 18 8.52 11.93 13.14
C TYR A 18 7.04 12.08 13.53
N ALA A 19 6.52 13.31 13.49
CA ALA A 19 5.10 13.57 13.73
C ALA A 19 4.22 12.85 12.69
N GLY A 20 4.68 12.77 11.44
CA GLY A 20 4.04 11.95 10.40
C GLY A 20 3.95 10.46 10.78
N CYS A 21 5.01 9.87 11.32
CA CYS A 21 5.00 8.49 11.82
C CYS A 21 4.00 8.30 12.96
N VAL A 22 3.96 9.22 13.93
CA VAL A 22 3.03 9.14 15.06
C VAL A 22 1.57 9.19 14.57
N LEU A 23 1.25 10.12 13.68
CA LEU A 23 -0.09 10.24 13.09
C LEU A 23 -0.48 9.01 12.26
N MET A 24 0.47 8.43 11.51
CA MET A 24 0.25 7.18 10.78
C MET A 24 -0.06 6.02 11.72
N VAL A 25 0.70 5.86 12.81
CA VAL A 25 0.48 4.80 13.80
C VAL A 25 -0.87 4.99 14.50
N GLU A 26 -1.22 6.22 14.89
CA GLU A 26 -2.52 6.51 15.48
C GLU A 26 -3.65 6.13 14.53
N LEU A 27 -3.53 6.50 13.25
CA LEU A 27 -4.50 6.16 12.23
C LEU A 27 -4.60 4.63 12.05
N ALA A 28 -3.48 3.91 11.97
CA ALA A 28 -3.43 2.45 11.88
C ALA A 28 -4.11 1.76 13.08
N LEU A 29 -3.92 2.28 14.30
CA LEU A 29 -4.59 1.76 15.50
C LEU A 29 -6.11 1.99 15.44
N ARG A 30 -6.56 3.17 14.99
CA ARG A 30 -7.98 3.44 14.79
C ARG A 30 -8.60 2.48 13.77
N TYR A 31 -7.86 2.12 12.72
CA TYR A 31 -8.28 1.11 11.75
C TYR A 31 -8.40 -0.29 12.33
N LEU A 32 -7.41 -0.72 13.12
CA LEU A 32 -7.44 -2.03 13.77
C LEU A 32 -8.63 -2.12 14.73
N ASN A 33 -8.88 -1.08 15.52
CA ASN A 33 -10.02 -1.01 16.42
C ASN A 33 -11.36 -1.03 15.67
N HIS A 34 -11.47 -0.27 14.56
CA HIS A 34 -12.66 -0.28 13.70
C HIS A 34 -12.90 -1.65 13.07
N GLY A 35 -11.83 -2.32 12.62
CA GLY A 35 -11.87 -3.67 12.06
C GLY A 35 -12.19 -4.77 13.08
N GLN A 36 -11.96 -4.55 14.38
CA GLN A 36 -12.41 -5.43 15.45
C GLN A 36 -13.89 -5.20 15.81
N GLY A 37 -14.41 -3.99 15.59
CA GLY A 37 -15.82 -3.61 15.77
C GLY A 37 -16.79 -4.14 14.71
N ARG A 38 -16.41 -5.17 13.94
CA ARG A 38 -17.13 -5.76 12.79
C ARG A 38 -18.59 -6.17 13.05
N GLY A 39 -19.09 -6.15 14.29
CA GLY A 39 -20.48 -6.45 14.62
C GLY A 39 -21.39 -5.24 14.86
N THR A 40 -20.87 -4.02 14.83
CA THR A 40 -21.60 -2.84 15.32
C THR A 40 -22.36 -2.09 14.21
N ALA A 41 -23.52 -1.52 14.55
CA ALA A 41 -24.38 -0.77 13.63
C ALA A 41 -23.72 0.48 13.01
N GLY A 42 -22.57 0.92 13.55
CA GLY A 42 -21.84 2.13 13.13
C GLY A 42 -20.64 1.88 12.21
N PHE A 43 -20.49 0.70 11.60
CA PHE A 43 -19.33 0.39 10.76
C PHE A 43 -19.14 1.41 9.62
N TRP A 44 -20.21 1.71 8.87
CA TRP A 44 -20.14 2.57 7.69
C TRP A 44 -19.84 4.03 8.04
N ASP A 45 -20.41 4.55 9.14
CA ASP A 45 -20.10 5.90 9.62
C ASP A 45 -18.65 6.01 10.08
N GLY A 46 -18.16 5.00 10.82
CA GLY A 46 -16.76 4.90 11.23
C GLY A 46 -15.82 4.81 10.03
N TYR A 47 -16.18 4.04 9.01
CA TYR A 47 -15.44 3.92 7.76
C TYR A 47 -15.33 5.29 7.06
N CYS A 48 -16.45 5.99 6.87
CA CYS A 48 -16.47 7.32 6.25
C CYS A 48 -15.62 8.33 7.02
N ALA A 49 -15.70 8.32 8.35
CA ALA A 49 -14.87 9.18 9.19
C ALA A 49 -13.36 8.88 9.02
N LEU A 50 -13.00 7.60 8.93
CA LEU A 50 -11.60 7.20 8.75
C LEU A 50 -11.06 7.53 7.35
N VAL A 51 -11.87 7.37 6.29
CA VAL A 51 -11.52 7.83 4.94
C VAL A 51 -11.20 9.33 4.97
N LYS A 52 -12.06 10.13 5.59
CA LYS A 52 -11.85 11.58 5.73
C LYS A 52 -10.56 11.90 6.50
N ASN A 53 -10.34 11.26 7.64
CA ASN A 53 -9.11 11.45 8.44
C ASN A 53 -7.84 11.10 7.63
N THR A 54 -7.93 10.10 6.75
CA THR A 54 -6.81 9.70 5.87
C THR A 54 -6.53 10.77 4.82
N ASP A 55 -7.57 11.27 4.16
CA ASP A 55 -7.44 12.33 3.15
C ASP A 55 -6.88 13.62 3.79
N GLU A 56 -7.32 13.97 5.00
CA GLU A 56 -6.78 15.08 5.79
C GLU A 56 -5.30 14.85 6.15
N LEU A 57 -4.94 13.64 6.58
CA LEU A 57 -3.54 13.29 6.92
C LEU A 57 -2.62 13.37 5.69
N PHE A 58 -3.06 12.87 4.53
CA PHE A 58 -2.32 13.04 3.27
C PHE A 58 -2.17 14.52 2.89
N GLY A 59 -3.19 15.34 3.17
CA GLY A 59 -3.15 16.78 2.99
C GLY A 59 -2.09 17.46 3.86
N MET A 60 -2.09 17.16 5.17
CA MET A 60 -1.13 17.69 6.14
C MET A 60 0.31 17.28 5.82
N LEU A 61 0.51 16.03 5.40
CA LEU A 61 1.83 15.48 5.12
C LEU A 61 2.29 15.67 3.66
N LYS A 62 1.57 16.46 2.85
CA LYS A 62 1.82 16.60 1.40
C LYS A 62 3.27 16.96 1.06
N GLN A 63 3.91 17.80 1.87
CA GLN A 63 5.31 18.19 1.67
C GLN A 63 6.29 17.05 2.01
N HIS A 64 5.94 16.16 2.94
CA HIS A 64 6.75 15.00 3.31
C HIS A 64 6.51 13.79 2.39
N LEU A 65 5.34 13.69 1.77
CA LEU A 65 4.92 12.57 0.93
C LEU A 65 5.04 12.84 -0.58
N ASN A 66 5.83 13.84 -0.97
CA ASN A 66 6.06 14.16 -2.37
C ASN A 66 7.16 13.25 -2.99
N GLY A 67 7.22 13.18 -4.31
CA GLY A 67 8.14 12.27 -5.00
C GLY A 67 9.63 12.56 -4.77
N LYS A 68 10.02 13.80 -4.44
CA LYS A 68 11.39 14.16 -4.06
C LYS A 68 11.71 13.62 -2.67
N SER A 69 10.86 13.91 -1.68
CA SER A 69 11.02 13.43 -0.30
C SER A 69 11.06 11.91 -0.23
N ILE A 70 10.16 11.23 -0.95
CA ILE A 70 10.14 9.75 -1.05
C ILE A 70 11.47 9.23 -1.63
N ARG A 71 12.10 9.94 -2.56
CA ARG A 71 13.37 9.54 -3.19
C ARG A 71 14.58 9.79 -2.27
N GLU A 72 14.56 10.84 -1.48
CA GLU A 72 15.73 11.31 -0.73
C GLU A 72 15.72 10.85 0.74
N ASP A 73 14.55 10.72 1.37
CA ASP A 73 14.39 10.38 2.78
C ASP A 73 13.81 8.95 2.96
N PRO A 74 14.57 8.01 3.57
CA PRO A 74 14.09 6.67 3.92
C PRO A 74 12.84 6.68 4.81
N VAL A 75 12.71 7.64 5.73
CA VAL A 75 11.56 7.72 6.65
C VAL A 75 10.32 8.16 5.88
N ALA A 76 10.44 9.15 5.00
CA ALA A 76 9.36 9.57 4.12
C ALA A 76 8.90 8.43 3.20
N PHE A 77 9.83 7.63 2.67
CA PHE A 77 9.51 6.44 1.87
C PHE A 77 8.70 5.42 2.67
N THR A 78 9.19 5.00 3.84
CA THR A 78 8.51 4.04 4.71
C THR A 78 7.15 4.55 5.17
N LEU A 79 7.06 5.82 5.58
CA LEU A 79 5.82 6.47 5.99
C LEU A 79 4.79 6.45 4.85
N TYR A 80 5.21 6.79 3.64
CA TYR A 80 4.35 6.76 2.47
C TYR A 80 3.79 5.36 2.19
N LEU A 81 4.65 4.33 2.22
CA LEU A 81 4.23 2.96 2.00
C LEU A 81 3.23 2.50 3.07
N ASN A 82 3.49 2.77 4.34
CA ASN A 82 2.61 2.38 5.44
C ASN A 82 1.26 3.11 5.39
N LEU A 83 1.23 4.40 5.05
CA LEU A 83 -0.03 5.14 4.87
C LEU A 83 -0.85 4.55 3.72
N ARG A 84 -0.22 4.22 2.59
CA ARG A 84 -0.92 3.58 1.46
C ARG A 84 -1.39 2.16 1.80
N ALA A 85 -0.60 1.39 2.54
CA ALA A 85 -0.98 0.05 3.01
C ALA A 85 -2.20 0.11 3.94
N THR A 86 -2.22 1.12 4.80
CA THR A 86 -3.32 1.39 5.73
C THR A 86 -4.59 1.79 4.97
N GLU A 87 -4.47 2.64 3.94
CA GLU A 87 -5.59 2.97 3.04
C GLU A 87 -6.13 1.73 2.32
N ILE A 88 -5.26 0.84 1.81
CA ILE A 88 -5.67 -0.45 1.23
C ILE A 88 -6.44 -1.26 2.27
N PHE A 89 -5.88 -1.43 3.48
CA PHE A 89 -6.51 -2.23 4.53
C PHE A 89 -7.92 -1.74 4.88
N LEU A 90 -8.13 -0.43 4.95
CA LEU A 90 -9.45 0.16 5.17
C LEU A 90 -10.43 -0.24 4.06
N HIS A 91 -10.06 -0.01 2.81
CA HIS A 91 -10.93 -0.28 1.67
C HIS A 91 -11.22 -1.77 1.50
N GLU A 92 -10.23 -2.64 1.74
CA GLU A 92 -10.44 -4.10 1.76
C GLU A 92 -11.40 -4.53 2.86
N SER A 93 -11.32 -3.89 4.04
CA SER A 93 -12.27 -4.16 5.13
C SER A 93 -13.69 -3.78 4.76
N ALA A 94 -13.89 -2.67 4.03
CA ALA A 94 -15.20 -2.28 3.51
C ALA A 94 -15.70 -3.22 2.41
N ILE A 95 -14.82 -3.68 1.52
CA ILE A 95 -15.17 -4.66 0.48
C ILE A 95 -15.62 -5.98 1.12
N ALA A 96 -14.84 -6.50 2.07
CA ALA A 96 -15.18 -7.71 2.82
C ALA A 96 -16.52 -7.55 3.55
N ARG A 97 -16.71 -6.41 4.24
CA ARG A 97 -17.95 -6.16 4.97
C ARG A 97 -19.17 -6.05 4.07
N SER A 98 -19.02 -5.42 2.91
CA SER A 98 -20.08 -5.36 1.90
C SER A 98 -20.47 -6.74 1.41
N SER A 99 -19.50 -7.64 1.24
CA SER A 99 -19.76 -9.03 0.86
C SER A 99 -20.43 -9.82 1.99
N GLU A 100 -20.04 -9.60 3.25
CA GLU A 100 -20.66 -10.24 4.43
C GLU A 100 -22.13 -9.80 4.63
N GLN A 101 -22.48 -8.59 4.18
CA GLN A 101 -23.82 -8.02 4.27
C GLN A 101 -24.66 -8.20 2.99
N ASP A 102 -24.16 -8.97 2.02
CA ASP A 102 -24.78 -9.19 0.71
C ASP A 102 -25.19 -7.88 0.00
N LEU A 103 -24.41 -6.82 0.20
CA LEU A 103 -24.68 -5.52 -0.42
C LEU A 103 -24.34 -5.55 -1.91
N PRO A 104 -25.01 -4.72 -2.75
CA PRO A 104 -24.75 -4.68 -4.17
C PRO A 104 -23.29 -4.38 -4.52
N PRO A 105 -22.69 -5.02 -5.54
CA PRO A 105 -21.29 -4.78 -5.93
C PRO A 105 -20.95 -3.31 -6.17
N LEU A 106 -21.93 -2.52 -6.65
CA LEU A 106 -21.81 -1.08 -6.89
C LEU A 106 -21.35 -0.31 -5.64
N MET A 107 -21.70 -0.77 -4.44
CA MET A 107 -21.32 -0.15 -3.17
C MET A 107 -19.81 -0.24 -2.90
N THR A 108 -19.10 -1.14 -3.57
CA THR A 108 -17.67 -1.39 -3.35
C THR A 108 -16.77 -0.88 -4.45
N VAL A 109 -17.33 -0.42 -5.58
CA VAL A 109 -16.56 -0.02 -6.77
C VAL A 109 -15.53 1.06 -6.42
N GLU A 110 -15.92 2.06 -5.64
CA GLU A 110 -15.01 3.13 -5.24
C GLU A 110 -13.93 2.62 -4.28
N SER A 111 -14.27 1.75 -3.33
CA SER A 111 -13.31 1.12 -2.42
C SER A 111 -12.29 0.27 -3.18
N GLN A 112 -12.74 -0.53 -4.17
CA GLN A 112 -11.88 -1.31 -5.04
C GLN A 112 -10.94 -0.39 -5.83
N ARG A 113 -11.48 0.65 -6.45
CA ARG A 113 -10.71 1.65 -7.21
C ARG A 113 -9.63 2.31 -6.35
N ARG A 114 -9.97 2.76 -5.13
CA ARG A 114 -9.02 3.39 -4.20
C ARG A 114 -7.95 2.43 -3.71
N ALA A 115 -8.32 1.20 -3.31
CA ALA A 115 -7.36 0.17 -2.92
C ALA A 115 -6.36 -0.15 -4.05
N THR A 116 -6.85 -0.34 -5.28
CA THR A 116 -6.02 -0.63 -6.44
C THR A 116 -5.12 0.55 -6.80
N ALA A 117 -5.64 1.77 -6.74
CA ALA A 117 -4.84 2.97 -6.96
C ALA A 117 -3.72 3.10 -5.91
N ALA A 118 -4.01 2.85 -4.63
CA ALA A 118 -3.01 2.86 -3.56
C ALA A 118 -1.93 1.77 -3.76
N ALA A 119 -2.30 0.57 -4.23
CA ALA A 119 -1.35 -0.49 -4.58
C ALA A 119 -0.41 -0.08 -5.73
N PHE A 120 -0.94 0.60 -6.76
CA PHE A 120 -0.10 1.19 -7.81
C PHE A 120 0.83 2.29 -7.30
N GLN A 121 0.39 3.10 -6.34
CA GLN A 121 1.25 4.11 -5.72
C GLN A 121 2.41 3.47 -4.93
N ILE A 122 2.16 2.36 -4.22
CA ILE A 122 3.21 1.56 -3.55
C ILE A 122 4.20 1.03 -4.60
N SER A 123 3.72 0.38 -5.66
CA SER A 123 4.57 -0.10 -6.78
C SER A 123 5.43 1.01 -7.38
N ARG A 124 4.85 2.19 -7.60
CA ARG A 124 5.59 3.35 -8.11
C ARG A 124 6.66 3.83 -7.15
N ALA A 125 6.37 3.92 -5.86
CA ALA A 125 7.34 4.32 -4.85
C ALA A 125 8.49 3.30 -4.74
N VAL A 126 8.18 2.00 -4.72
CA VAL A 126 9.18 0.93 -4.71
C VAL A 126 10.06 0.98 -5.96
N ARG A 127 9.49 1.23 -7.14
CA ARG A 127 10.25 1.39 -8.39
C ARG A 127 11.29 2.51 -8.32
N LEU A 128 11.03 3.57 -7.54
CA LEU A 128 11.98 4.67 -7.37
C LEU A 128 13.18 4.29 -6.48
N LYS A 129 13.05 3.24 -5.67
CA LYS A 129 14.05 2.81 -4.68
C LYS A 129 14.71 1.48 -4.99
N LEU A 130 14.06 0.60 -5.74
CA LEU A 130 14.64 -0.69 -6.10
C LEU A 130 15.86 -0.42 -6.99
N PRO A 131 17.06 -0.88 -6.59
CA PRO A 131 18.26 -0.62 -7.36
C PRO A 131 18.08 -1.17 -8.78
N SER A 132 18.45 -0.37 -9.77
CA SER A 132 18.93 -0.95 -11.03
C SER A 132 20.04 -1.96 -10.67
N PRO A 133 20.20 -3.09 -11.37
CA PRO A 133 21.18 -4.15 -11.06
C PRO A 133 22.65 -3.69 -10.92
N TRP A 134 22.92 -2.39 -11.05
CA TRP A 134 24.23 -1.73 -11.05
C TRP A 134 24.42 -0.72 -9.90
N LYS A 135 23.50 -0.58 -8.93
CA LYS A 135 23.62 0.40 -7.84
C LYS A 135 23.62 -0.23 -6.44
N VAL A 136 24.65 0.14 -5.68
CA VAL A 136 24.91 -0.21 -4.26
C VAL A 136 23.96 0.51 -3.28
N ASP A 137 23.06 1.37 -3.77
CA ASP A 137 22.03 2.06 -2.96
C ASP A 137 20.94 1.12 -2.37
N SER A 138 21.15 -0.20 -2.40
CA SER A 138 20.23 -1.22 -1.85
C SER A 138 20.07 -1.17 -0.33
N GLU A 139 20.96 -0.42 0.36
CA GLU A 139 20.95 -0.31 1.82
C GLU A 139 19.65 0.31 2.35
N ILE A 140 19.01 1.26 1.65
CA ILE A 140 17.80 1.92 2.17
C ILE A 140 16.62 0.94 2.28
N ILE A 141 16.45 0.05 1.29
CA ILE A 141 15.37 -0.96 1.31
C ILE A 141 15.66 -2.00 2.40
N MET A 142 16.90 -2.45 2.54
CA MET A 142 17.28 -3.37 3.62
C MET A 142 17.13 -2.75 5.01
N LEU A 143 17.57 -1.50 5.22
CA LEU A 143 17.47 -0.79 6.50
C LEU A 143 16.02 -0.56 6.93
N GLN A 144 15.08 -0.51 5.96
CA GLN A 144 13.66 -0.32 6.21
C GLN A 144 12.85 -1.62 6.07
N ALA A 145 13.50 -2.78 5.85
CA ALA A 145 12.87 -4.07 5.53
C ALA A 145 11.69 -4.40 6.45
N ILE A 146 11.90 -4.26 7.76
CA ILE A 146 10.89 -4.57 8.79
C ILE A 146 9.62 -3.70 8.68
N PHE A 147 9.74 -2.49 8.14
CA PHE A 147 8.64 -1.54 8.03
C PHE A 147 7.96 -1.56 6.66
N ILE A 148 8.54 -2.22 5.65
CA ILE A 148 8.02 -2.19 4.28
C ILE A 148 7.43 -3.52 3.83
N ALA A 149 7.75 -4.63 4.48
CA ALA A 149 7.20 -5.95 4.12
C ALA A 149 5.67 -5.98 4.15
N TRP A 150 5.05 -5.49 5.22
CA TRP A 150 3.59 -5.44 5.31
C TRP A 150 2.96 -4.60 4.18
N PRO A 151 3.42 -3.35 3.90
CA PRO A 151 2.96 -2.60 2.74
C PRO A 151 3.07 -3.32 1.39
N LEU A 152 4.17 -4.02 1.12
CA LEU A 152 4.33 -4.78 -0.12
C LEU A 152 3.26 -5.88 -0.22
N THR A 153 3.03 -6.62 0.86
CA THR A 153 2.02 -7.68 0.88
C THR A 153 0.59 -7.16 0.73
N MET A 154 0.26 -6.01 1.32
CA MET A 154 -1.05 -5.38 1.16
C MET A 154 -1.31 -4.98 -0.30
N ALA A 155 -0.31 -4.40 -0.98
CA ALA A 155 -0.41 -4.07 -2.40
C ALA A 155 -0.57 -5.33 -3.27
N LEU A 156 0.19 -6.39 -2.99
CA LEU A 156 0.07 -7.68 -3.69
C LEU A 156 -1.32 -8.32 -3.53
N LYS A 157 -1.90 -8.27 -2.32
CA LYS A 157 -3.25 -8.78 -2.07
C LYS A 157 -4.33 -7.99 -2.82
N ALA A 158 -4.21 -6.66 -2.84
CA ALA A 158 -5.12 -5.81 -3.62
C ALA A 158 -5.04 -6.11 -5.12
N PHE A 159 -3.83 -6.28 -5.65
CA PHE A 159 -3.63 -6.71 -7.05
C PHE A 159 -4.19 -8.10 -7.33
N HIS A 160 -4.03 -9.04 -6.41
CA HIS A 160 -4.59 -10.38 -6.57
C HIS A 160 -6.12 -10.36 -6.67
N ARG A 161 -6.81 -9.56 -5.86
CA ARG A 161 -8.26 -9.37 -5.95
C ARG A 161 -8.67 -8.93 -7.37
N GLU A 162 -7.97 -7.96 -7.94
CA GLU A 162 -8.23 -7.48 -9.31
C GLU A 162 -7.99 -8.58 -10.36
N LEU A 163 -6.93 -9.38 -10.21
CA LEU A 163 -6.64 -10.50 -11.12
C LEU A 163 -7.68 -11.64 -11.05
N VAL A 164 -8.39 -11.76 -9.93
CA VAL A 164 -9.48 -12.73 -9.76
C VAL A 164 -10.79 -12.18 -10.33
N ASN A 165 -11.10 -10.91 -10.10
CA ASN A 165 -12.38 -10.30 -10.46
C ASN A 165 -12.47 -9.85 -11.93
N GLY A 166 -11.40 -9.99 -12.72
CA GLY A 166 -11.43 -9.85 -14.17
C GLY A 166 -11.46 -8.40 -14.67
N VAL A 167 -10.35 -7.69 -14.54
CA VAL A 167 -10.17 -6.35 -15.13
C VAL A 167 -9.85 -6.45 -16.64
N SER A 168 -10.02 -5.35 -17.38
CA SER A 168 -9.59 -5.23 -18.78
C SER A 168 -8.12 -5.63 -18.99
N GLN A 169 -7.79 -6.17 -20.18
CA GLN A 169 -6.46 -6.68 -20.52
C GLN A 169 -5.31 -5.67 -20.27
N VAL A 170 -5.53 -4.39 -20.55
CA VAL A 170 -4.53 -3.33 -20.31
C VAL A 170 -4.24 -3.14 -18.82
N SER A 171 -5.27 -3.26 -17.97
CA SER A 171 -5.12 -3.21 -16.52
C SER A 171 -4.39 -4.44 -15.98
N VAL A 172 -4.70 -5.63 -16.52
CA VAL A 172 -4.05 -6.90 -16.14
C VAL A 172 -2.54 -6.84 -16.33
N ASN A 173 -2.04 -6.36 -17.48
CA ASN A 173 -0.60 -6.24 -17.72
C ASN A 173 0.11 -5.28 -16.74
N GLY A 174 -0.54 -4.15 -16.42
CA GLY A 174 -0.04 -3.19 -15.43
C GLY A 174 0.04 -3.79 -14.02
N ILE A 175 -0.98 -4.56 -13.64
CA ILE A 175 -1.06 -5.27 -12.36
C ILE A 175 0.00 -6.37 -12.30
N MET A 176 0.17 -7.18 -13.35
CA MET A 176 1.18 -8.24 -13.40
C MET A 176 2.60 -7.67 -13.27
N THR A 177 2.92 -6.64 -14.06
CA THR A 177 4.24 -5.98 -14.00
C THR A 177 4.51 -5.39 -12.61
N SER A 178 3.50 -4.75 -12.01
CA SER A 178 3.62 -4.20 -10.65
C SER A 178 3.77 -5.29 -9.59
N SER A 179 3.03 -6.39 -9.72
CA SER A 179 3.11 -7.51 -8.77
C SER A 179 4.48 -8.18 -8.82
N ARG A 180 5.07 -8.37 -10.01
CA ARG A 180 6.44 -8.88 -10.16
C ARG A 180 7.48 -7.97 -9.50
N LEU A 181 7.35 -6.66 -9.69
CA LEU A 181 8.23 -5.68 -9.05
C LEU A 181 8.16 -5.80 -7.52
N LEU A 182 6.95 -5.90 -6.96
CA LEU A 182 6.74 -6.00 -5.52
C LEU A 182 7.23 -7.34 -4.95
N LEU A 183 7.05 -8.45 -5.67
CA LEU A 183 7.61 -9.75 -5.30
C LEU A 183 9.13 -9.75 -5.35
N ALA A 184 9.73 -9.12 -6.36
CA ALA A 184 11.17 -8.94 -6.42
C ALA A 184 11.66 -8.13 -5.21
N ALA A 185 11.00 -7.01 -4.88
CA ALA A 185 11.32 -6.22 -3.69
C ALA A 185 11.16 -7.04 -2.39
N LEU A 186 10.15 -7.90 -2.30
CA LEU A 186 9.94 -8.78 -1.15
C LEU A 186 11.09 -9.80 -1.00
N GLY A 187 11.54 -10.39 -2.10
CA GLY A 187 12.70 -11.29 -2.11
C GLY A 187 14.03 -10.63 -1.77
N HIS A 188 14.11 -9.28 -1.80
CA HIS A 188 15.29 -8.54 -1.31
C HIS A 188 15.26 -8.28 0.20
N ILE A 189 14.11 -8.42 0.86
CA ILE A 189 13.94 -8.07 2.29
C ILE A 189 13.62 -9.26 3.19
N GLU A 190 13.18 -10.38 2.63
CA GLU A 190 12.88 -11.62 3.34
C GLU A 190 13.41 -12.81 2.54
N GLU A 191 13.89 -13.85 3.22
CA GLU A 191 14.29 -15.09 2.58
C GLU A 191 13.08 -15.82 1.95
N PRO A 192 13.29 -16.56 0.85
CA PRO A 192 12.22 -17.37 0.25
C PRO A 192 11.59 -18.32 1.25
N GLY A 193 10.25 -18.34 1.31
CA GLY A 193 9.50 -19.17 2.25
C GLY A 193 9.29 -18.56 3.63
N GLY A 194 9.75 -17.33 3.87
CA GLY A 194 9.41 -16.55 5.06
C GLY A 194 7.91 -16.22 5.19
N HIS A 195 7.54 -15.58 6.30
CA HIS A 195 6.15 -15.29 6.64
C HIS A 195 5.45 -14.47 5.56
N TRP A 196 6.11 -13.42 5.06
CA TRP A 196 5.50 -12.54 4.08
C TRP A 196 5.33 -13.22 2.72
N HIS A 197 6.31 -14.01 2.28
CA HIS A 197 6.19 -14.84 1.08
C HIS A 197 5.01 -15.82 1.18
N GLN A 198 4.85 -16.52 2.31
CA GLN A 198 3.71 -17.41 2.53
C GLN A 198 2.38 -16.66 2.46
N SER A 199 2.33 -15.43 2.98
CA SER A 199 1.12 -14.61 3.00
C SER A 199 0.64 -14.14 1.61
N VAL A 200 1.50 -14.24 0.58
CA VAL A 200 1.21 -13.84 -0.81
C VAL A 200 1.41 -14.99 -1.82
N ALA A 201 1.53 -16.24 -1.36
CA ALA A 201 1.77 -17.39 -2.23
C ALA A 201 0.67 -17.59 -3.30
N ASN A 202 -0.57 -17.23 -2.97
CA ASN A 202 -1.69 -17.23 -3.92
C ASN A 202 -1.51 -16.23 -5.07
N VAL A 203 -0.84 -15.09 -4.80
CA VAL A 203 -0.52 -14.08 -5.81
C VAL A 203 0.50 -14.63 -6.79
N GLU A 204 1.56 -15.27 -6.29
CA GLU A 204 2.57 -15.92 -7.13
C GLU A 204 1.98 -17.02 -7.99
N ALA A 205 1.16 -17.91 -7.41
CA ALA A 205 0.50 -18.98 -8.14
C ALA A 205 -0.35 -18.41 -9.28
N ARG A 206 -1.14 -17.35 -9.00
CA ARG A 206 -1.99 -16.72 -10.01
C ARG A 206 -1.19 -16.05 -11.13
N LEU A 207 -0.04 -15.45 -10.83
CA LEU A 207 0.84 -14.88 -11.86
C LEU A 207 1.40 -15.96 -12.78
N ARG A 208 1.83 -17.11 -12.22
CA ARG A 208 2.32 -18.25 -13.02
C ARG A 208 1.24 -18.79 -13.97
N GLU A 209 0.01 -18.96 -13.48
CA GLU A 209 -1.12 -19.39 -14.32
C GLU A 209 -1.39 -18.42 -15.49
N LEU A 210 -1.26 -17.13 -15.26
CA LEU A 210 -1.46 -16.10 -16.29
C LEU A 210 -0.30 -16.09 -17.29
N ASP A 211 0.92 -16.36 -16.84
CA ASP A 211 2.12 -16.46 -17.69
C ASP A 211 2.08 -17.66 -18.61
N GLU A 212 1.61 -18.81 -18.12
CA GLU A 212 1.35 -19.96 -18.97
C GLU A 212 0.31 -19.63 -20.05
N LYS A 213 -0.83 -19.05 -19.66
CA LYS A 213 -1.91 -18.68 -20.60
C LYS A 213 -1.48 -17.65 -21.64
N THR A 214 -0.65 -16.67 -21.27
CA THR A 214 -0.14 -15.65 -22.21
C THR A 214 0.98 -16.19 -23.09
N GLY A 215 1.83 -17.06 -22.57
CA GLY A 215 2.85 -17.77 -23.35
C GLY A 215 2.25 -18.66 -24.43
N PHE A 216 1.17 -19.40 -24.13
CA PHE A 216 0.45 -20.22 -25.11
C PHE A 216 -0.17 -19.37 -26.26
N ASN A 217 -0.62 -18.15 -25.97
CA ASN A 217 -1.20 -17.26 -26.98
C ASN A 217 -0.15 -16.63 -27.91
N SER A 218 1.12 -16.58 -27.50
CA SER A 218 2.21 -16.03 -28.32
C SER A 218 2.88 -17.06 -29.23
N SER A 219 2.63 -18.35 -29.03
CA SER A 219 3.13 -19.45 -29.87
C SER A 219 2.14 -19.95 -30.93
N ALA A 220 0.98 -19.29 -31.07
CA ALA A 220 -0.06 -19.63 -32.03
C ALA A 220 -0.18 -18.62 -33.20
N LEU A 221 0.84 -17.78 -33.42
CA LEU A 221 0.98 -16.87 -34.56
C LEU A 221 2.21 -17.23 -35.39
#